data_AF-A0A368BJT7-F1
#
_entry.id   AF-A0A368BJT7-F1
#
_cell.length_a   1.000
_cell.length_b   1.000
_cell.length_c   1.000
_cell.angle_alpha   90.00
_cell.angle_beta   90.00
_cell.angle_gamma   90.00
#
_symmetry.space_group_name_H-M   'P 1'
#
loop_
_entity.id
_entity.type
_entity.pdbx_description
1 polymer ?
#
loop_
_entity_poly.entity_id
_entity_poly.type
_entity_poly.pdbx_seq_one_letter_code
_entity_poly.pdbx_strand_id
1 'polypeptide(L)'
;MICLVGKLPVLQVGRHQVASYDTAWINVALQRAAHSCDRSDFPFIDDIRDGILHYLEHKCPWRVLPLEDLFERMKRMLRRIGCDAIADNLKPLAPPITLSIARAAKEAGNGYELVFYQKLQEKIDDLQGRGAEEFHFTELRESARILLGAVKWTPDCNRIHQEILAFLQDIAQQPVPENRKIQLTIDL
;
A
#
# COMPACT_ATOMS: atom_id res chain seq x y z
N MET A 1 -6.07 -8.72 19.77
CA MET A 1 -5.52 -9.86 19.01
C MET A 1 -4.07 -9.51 18.74
N ILE A 2 -3.12 -10.26 19.31
CA ILE A 2 -1.70 -9.87 19.36
C ILE A 2 -1.03 -10.48 18.12
N CYS A 3 -0.68 -9.65 17.14
CA CYS A 3 -0.02 -10.09 15.92
C CYS A 3 1.36 -10.69 16.27
N LEU A 4 1.57 -11.96 15.91
CA LEU A 4 2.91 -12.56 15.95
C LEU A 4 3.83 -11.70 15.09
N VAL A 5 4.98 -11.32 15.64
CA VAL A 5 6.10 -10.70 14.92
C VAL A 5 6.51 -11.67 13.81
N GLY A 6 5.98 -11.43 12.61
CA GLY A 6 5.97 -12.38 11.50
C GLY A 6 7.32 -12.47 10.82
N LYS A 7 7.72 -13.70 10.46
CA LYS A 7 8.93 -14.02 9.67
C LYS A 7 8.85 -13.55 8.21
N LEU A 8 7.88 -12.69 7.88
CA LEU A 8 7.66 -12.22 6.52
C LEU A 8 8.78 -11.24 6.13
N PRO A 9 9.23 -11.26 4.86
CA PRO A 9 10.19 -10.29 4.38
C PRO A 9 9.58 -8.89 4.38
N VAL A 10 10.41 -7.87 4.46
CA VAL A 10 9.98 -6.51 4.17
C VAL A 10 9.68 -6.41 2.68
N LEU A 11 8.49 -5.93 2.30
CA LEU A 11 8.16 -5.70 0.90
C LEU A 11 8.61 -4.31 0.47
N GLN A 12 9.24 -4.23 -0.69
CA GLN A 12 9.61 -2.96 -1.29
C GLN A 12 8.63 -2.60 -2.41
N VAL A 13 7.91 -1.51 -2.22
CA VAL A 13 6.97 -0.93 -3.19
C VAL A 13 7.58 0.38 -3.66
N GLY A 14 8.29 0.35 -4.78
CA GLY A 14 9.07 1.50 -5.25
C GLY A 14 10.16 1.88 -4.25
N ARG A 15 10.05 3.08 -3.67
CA ARG A 15 10.99 3.58 -2.64
C ARG A 15 10.53 3.27 -1.21
N HIS A 16 9.35 2.66 -1.05
CA HIS A 16 8.75 2.42 0.25
C HIS A 16 8.97 0.99 0.69
N GLN A 17 9.20 0.83 2.00
CA GLN A 17 9.32 -0.47 2.64
C GLN A 17 8.09 -0.68 3.51
N VAL A 18 7.39 -1.78 3.29
CA VAL A 18 6.22 -2.20 4.04
C VAL A 18 6.59 -3.43 4.86
N ALA A 19 6.40 -3.34 6.17
CA ALA A 19 6.66 -4.40 7.13
C ALA A 19 5.41 -4.67 7.96
N SER A 20 5.34 -5.85 8.58
CA SER A 20 4.21 -6.24 9.45
C SER A 20 2.83 -6.11 8.77
N TYR A 21 2.77 -6.37 7.47
CA TYR A 21 1.54 -6.33 6.67
C TYR A 21 0.71 -7.61 6.87
N ASP A 22 -0.61 -7.51 6.72
CA ASP A 22 -1.48 -8.67 6.59
C ASP A 22 -1.33 -9.33 5.21
N THR A 23 -1.85 -10.54 5.04
CA THR A 23 -1.71 -11.33 3.81
C THR A 23 -2.99 -11.42 2.98
N ALA A 24 -4.06 -10.73 3.39
CA ALA A 24 -5.35 -10.81 2.72
C ALA A 24 -5.28 -10.26 1.28
N TRP A 25 -4.43 -9.26 1.04
CA TRP A 25 -4.21 -8.69 -0.28
C TRP A 25 -3.69 -9.71 -1.31
N ILE A 26 -2.93 -10.74 -0.92
CA ILE A 26 -2.48 -11.80 -1.84
C ILE A 26 -3.68 -12.58 -2.36
N ASN A 27 -4.62 -12.90 -1.48
CA ASN A 27 -5.86 -13.58 -1.85
C ASN A 27 -6.69 -12.72 -2.80
N VAL A 28 -6.83 -11.42 -2.51
CA VAL A 28 -7.54 -10.47 -3.39
C VAL A 28 -6.89 -10.43 -4.78
N ALA A 29 -5.56 -10.37 -4.87
CA ALA A 29 -4.85 -10.37 -6.15
C ALA A 29 -5.12 -11.64 -6.96
N LEU A 30 -5.06 -12.82 -6.33
CA LEU A 30 -5.33 -14.10 -6.98
C LEU A 30 -6.79 -14.23 -7.42
N GLN A 31 -7.75 -13.82 -6.58
CA GLN A 31 -9.17 -13.83 -6.91
C GLN A 31 -9.49 -12.89 -8.08
N ARG A 32 -8.89 -11.70 -8.13
CA ARG A 32 -9.05 -10.76 -9.26
C ARG A 32 -8.50 -11.34 -10.56
N ALA A 33 -7.35 -12.00 -10.50
CA ALA A 33 -6.77 -12.68 -11.66
C ALA A 33 -7.67 -13.82 -12.14
N ALA A 34 -8.18 -14.65 -11.24
CA ALA A 34 -9.09 -15.75 -11.56
C ALA A 34 -10.41 -15.26 -12.15
N HIS A 35 -10.99 -14.20 -11.59
CA HIS A 35 -12.22 -13.58 -12.09
C HIS A 35 -12.04 -12.97 -13.49
N SER A 36 -10.87 -12.36 -13.76
CA SER A 36 -10.55 -11.79 -15.08
C SER A 36 -10.42 -12.85 -16.19
N CYS A 37 -10.32 -14.13 -15.83
CA CYS A 37 -10.24 -15.25 -16.76
C CYS A 37 -11.52 -16.09 -16.82
N ASP A 38 -12.64 -15.60 -16.29
CA ASP A 38 -13.90 -16.34 -16.11
C ASP A 38 -13.73 -17.67 -15.34
N ARG A 39 -12.71 -17.76 -14.47
CA ARG A 39 -12.42 -18.91 -13.59
C ARG A 39 -12.66 -18.56 -12.13
N SER A 40 -13.78 -17.92 -11.82
CA SER A 40 -14.13 -17.52 -10.46
C SER A 40 -14.36 -18.68 -9.50
N ASP A 41 -14.56 -19.89 -10.03
CA ASP A 41 -14.76 -21.15 -9.30
C ASP A 41 -13.47 -21.97 -9.16
N PHE A 42 -12.29 -21.38 -9.42
CA PHE A 42 -11.02 -22.09 -9.36
C PHE A 42 -10.77 -22.65 -7.94
N PRO A 43 -10.75 -23.99 -7.75
CA PRO A 43 -10.85 -24.60 -6.43
C PRO A 43 -9.56 -24.53 -5.61
N PHE A 44 -8.42 -24.21 -6.26
CA PHE A 44 -7.09 -24.25 -5.62
C PHE A 44 -6.53 -22.86 -5.26
N ILE A 45 -7.35 -21.79 -5.26
CA ILE A 45 -6.86 -20.45 -4.88
C ILE A 45 -6.28 -20.46 -3.46
N ASP A 46 -6.95 -21.12 -2.52
CA ASP A 46 -6.51 -21.21 -1.14
C ASP A 46 -5.18 -21.96 -1.02
N ASP A 47 -5.02 -23.10 -1.70
CA ASP A 47 -3.77 -23.87 -1.71
C ASP A 47 -2.60 -23.09 -2.29
N ILE A 48 -2.84 -22.32 -3.37
CA ILE A 48 -1.84 -21.46 -3.99
C ILE A 48 -1.43 -20.35 -3.03
N ARG A 49 -2.39 -19.68 -2.38
CA ARG A 49 -2.13 -18.65 -1.37
C ARG A 49 -1.27 -19.22 -0.27
N ASP A 50 -1.64 -20.36 0.30
CA ASP A 50 -0.92 -20.97 1.43
C ASP A 50 0.50 -21.39 1.01
N GLY A 51 0.69 -21.86 -0.22
CA GLY A 51 2.01 -22.11 -0.80
C GLY A 51 2.88 -20.86 -0.94
N ILE A 52 2.30 -19.73 -1.32
CA ILE A 52 3.00 -18.43 -1.40
C ILE A 52 3.38 -17.95 0.00
N LEU A 53 2.47 -18.04 0.97
CA LEU A 53 2.73 -17.67 2.36
C LEU A 53 3.85 -18.52 2.96
N HIS A 54 3.78 -19.83 2.75
CA HIS A 54 4.83 -20.75 3.17
C HIS A 54 6.20 -20.38 2.56
N TYR A 55 6.22 -20.00 1.26
CA TYR A 55 7.44 -19.50 0.64
C TYR A 55 7.97 -18.23 1.33
N LEU A 56 7.11 -17.24 1.56
CA LEU A 56 7.50 -15.97 2.18
C LEU A 56 8.06 -16.17 3.59
N GLU A 57 7.44 -17.04 4.39
CA GLU A 57 7.82 -17.27 5.79
C GLU A 57 9.05 -18.15 5.98
N HIS A 58 9.26 -19.14 5.10
CA HIS A 58 10.24 -20.21 5.35
C HIS A 58 11.31 -20.35 4.28
N LYS A 59 11.08 -19.85 3.07
CA LYS A 59 11.95 -20.12 1.91
C LYS A 59 12.47 -18.84 1.24
N CYS A 60 11.89 -17.68 1.54
CA CYS A 60 12.34 -16.41 0.97
C CYS A 60 13.75 -16.08 1.51
N PRO A 61 14.78 -16.03 0.64
CA PRO A 61 16.13 -15.73 1.08
C PRO A 61 16.36 -14.24 1.30
N TRP A 62 15.41 -13.39 0.89
CA TRP A 62 15.57 -11.94 0.90
C TRP A 62 14.89 -11.32 2.11
N ARG A 63 15.63 -10.46 2.81
CA ARG A 63 15.09 -9.65 3.90
C ARG A 63 14.20 -8.51 3.39
N VAL A 64 14.55 -7.98 2.22
CA VAL A 64 13.77 -6.97 1.49
C VAL A 64 13.46 -7.54 0.11
N LEU A 65 12.19 -7.69 -0.22
CA LEU A 65 11.70 -8.30 -1.45
C LEU A 65 10.91 -7.25 -2.26
N PRO A 66 11.37 -6.87 -3.46
CA PRO A 66 10.58 -6.03 -4.37
C PRO A 66 9.23 -6.68 -4.68
N LEU A 67 8.17 -5.88 -4.68
CA LEU A 67 6.82 -6.35 -4.96
C LEU A 67 6.73 -7.00 -6.34
N GLU A 68 7.37 -6.40 -7.33
CA GLU A 68 7.42 -6.86 -8.70
C GLU A 68 8.06 -8.26 -8.80
N ASP A 69 9.14 -8.50 -8.04
CA ASP A 69 9.81 -9.79 -7.98
C ASP A 69 8.95 -10.88 -7.32
N LEU A 70 8.17 -10.51 -6.30
CA LEU A 70 7.20 -11.41 -5.69
C LEU A 70 6.15 -11.84 -6.72
N PHE A 71 5.56 -10.88 -7.44
CA PHE A 71 4.57 -11.18 -8.47
C PHE A 71 5.13 -12.00 -9.62
N GLU A 72 6.37 -11.73 -10.08
CA GLU A 72 7.01 -12.57 -11.10
C GLU A 72 7.32 -14.00 -10.60
N ARG A 73 7.60 -14.19 -9.31
CA ARG A 73 7.72 -15.53 -8.71
C ARG A 73 6.35 -16.22 -8.64
N MET A 74 5.30 -15.51 -8.26
CA MET A 74 3.92 -16.02 -8.24
C MET A 74 3.49 -16.46 -9.65
N LYS A 75 3.71 -15.63 -10.68
CA LYS A 75 3.41 -15.99 -12.08
C LYS A 75 4.15 -17.25 -12.51
N ARG A 76 5.45 -17.35 -12.23
CA ARG A 76 6.22 -18.58 -12.54
C ARG A 76 5.70 -19.81 -11.82
N MET A 77 5.31 -19.67 -10.55
CA MET A 77 4.70 -20.75 -9.78
C MET A 77 3.38 -21.20 -10.43
N LEU A 78 2.50 -20.26 -10.76
CA LEU A 78 1.21 -20.50 -11.41
C LEU A 78 1.37 -21.22 -12.76
N ARG A 79 2.29 -20.76 -13.61
CA ARG A 79 2.58 -21.42 -14.89
C ARG A 79 3.09 -22.85 -14.70
N ARG A 80 3.93 -23.09 -13.69
CA ARG A 80 4.46 -24.44 -13.41
C ARG A 80 3.38 -25.44 -13.00
N ILE A 81 2.29 -24.98 -12.39
CA ILE A 81 1.15 -25.80 -12.00
C ILE A 81 0.02 -25.78 -13.05
N GLY A 82 0.29 -25.26 -14.26
CA GLY A 82 -0.66 -25.23 -15.39
C GLY A 82 -1.73 -24.14 -15.30
N CYS A 83 -1.53 -23.12 -14.47
CA CYS A 83 -2.45 -22.00 -14.28
C CYS A 83 -2.04 -20.77 -15.10
N ASP A 84 -1.75 -20.95 -16.39
CA ASP A 84 -1.19 -19.91 -17.26
C ASP A 84 -2.12 -18.70 -17.40
N ALA A 85 -3.42 -18.93 -17.60
CA ALA A 85 -4.41 -17.85 -17.73
C ALA A 85 -4.43 -16.94 -16.49
N ILE A 86 -4.39 -17.52 -15.28
CA ILE A 86 -4.35 -16.75 -14.02
C ILE A 86 -3.02 -16.00 -13.92
N ALA A 87 -1.90 -16.63 -14.31
CA ALA A 87 -0.59 -15.99 -14.30
C ALA A 87 -0.53 -14.77 -15.22
N ASP A 88 -1.13 -14.85 -16.41
CA ASP A 88 -1.12 -13.77 -17.40
C ASP A 88 -2.02 -12.59 -16.98
N ASN A 89 -3.07 -12.85 -16.21
CA ASN A 89 -3.97 -11.83 -15.67
C ASN A 89 -3.61 -11.35 -14.26
N LEU A 90 -2.54 -11.90 -13.66
CA LEU A 90 -2.09 -11.50 -12.33
C LEU A 90 -1.41 -10.11 -12.39
N LYS A 91 -2.13 -9.10 -11.90
CA LYS A 91 -1.63 -7.73 -11.77
C LYS A 91 -1.03 -7.50 -10.36
N PRO A 92 0.08 -6.73 -10.25
CA PRO A 92 0.62 -6.33 -8.95
C PRO A 92 -0.42 -5.60 -8.09
N LEU A 93 -0.51 -6.02 -6.83
CA LEU A 93 -1.30 -5.40 -5.77
C LEU A 93 -0.39 -5.27 -4.56
N ALA A 94 -0.24 -4.06 -4.04
CA ALA A 94 0.58 -3.84 -2.86
C ALA A 94 -0.23 -4.14 -1.58
N PRO A 95 0.43 -4.55 -0.48
CA PRO A 95 -0.19 -4.53 0.84
C PRO A 95 -0.66 -3.12 1.23
N PRO A 96 -1.55 -2.99 2.22
CA PRO A 96 -1.90 -1.69 2.80
C PRO A 96 -0.66 -0.89 3.20
N ILE A 97 -0.57 0.36 2.73
CA ILE A 97 0.61 1.20 2.93
C ILE A 97 0.35 2.22 4.02
N THR A 98 1.13 2.13 5.10
CA THR A 98 1.13 3.17 6.14
C THR A 98 2.07 4.32 5.77
N LEU A 99 1.54 5.54 5.70
CA LEU A 99 2.28 6.76 5.42
C LEU A 99 2.18 7.76 6.58
N SER A 100 3.33 8.08 7.16
CA SER A 100 3.44 9.18 8.13
C SER A 100 3.37 10.52 7.42
N ILE A 101 2.33 11.31 7.73
CA ILE A 101 2.18 12.67 7.22
C ILE A 101 3.20 13.61 7.88
N ALA A 102 3.53 13.38 9.16
CA ALA A 102 4.55 14.15 9.85
C ALA A 102 5.93 13.99 9.20
N ARG A 103 6.28 12.78 8.74
CA ARG A 103 7.51 12.56 7.98
C ARG A 103 7.49 13.30 6.65
N ALA A 104 6.37 13.26 5.92
CA ALA A 104 6.22 14.02 4.68
C ALA A 104 6.35 15.54 4.91
N ALA A 105 5.79 16.07 6.01
CA ALA A 105 5.95 17.48 6.39
C ALA A 105 7.41 17.84 6.68
N LYS A 106 8.16 16.97 7.39
CA LYS A 106 9.60 17.17 7.64
C LYS A 106 10.42 17.15 6.35
N GLU A 107 10.10 16.25 5.42
CA GLU A 107 10.75 16.12 4.10
C GLU A 107 10.46 17.32 3.17
N ALA A 108 9.33 18.01 3.37
CA ALA A 108 8.98 19.24 2.65
C ALA A 108 9.67 20.48 3.23
N GLY A 109 9.87 20.52 4.55
CA GLY A 109 10.46 21.66 5.28
C GLY A 109 9.41 22.63 5.83
N ASN A 110 9.78 23.35 6.89
CA ASN A 110 8.86 24.27 7.58
C ASN A 110 8.44 25.45 6.67
N GLY A 111 7.15 25.80 6.67
CA GLY A 111 6.61 26.91 5.89
C GLY A 111 6.39 26.63 4.40
N TYR A 112 6.60 25.39 3.94
CA TYR A 112 6.45 24.99 2.55
C TYR A 112 5.20 24.11 2.32
N GLU A 113 4.03 24.59 2.73
CA GLU A 113 2.74 23.87 2.61
C GLU A 113 2.46 23.39 1.17
N LEU A 114 2.70 24.24 0.17
CA LEU A 114 2.51 23.88 -1.24
C LEU A 114 3.45 22.75 -1.69
N VAL A 115 4.72 22.79 -1.29
CA VAL A 115 5.70 21.74 -1.61
C VAL A 115 5.32 20.44 -0.91
N PHE A 116 4.80 20.53 0.31
CA PHE A 116 4.29 19.38 1.05
C PHE A 116 3.15 18.68 0.29
N TYR A 117 2.12 19.41 -0.15
CA TYR A 117 1.01 18.82 -0.90
C TYR A 117 1.48 18.22 -2.23
N GLN A 118 2.34 18.91 -2.97
CA GLN A 118 2.91 18.40 -4.24
C GLN A 118 3.68 17.09 -4.03
N LYS A 119 4.61 17.06 -3.07
CA LYS A 119 5.40 15.86 -2.78
C LYS A 119 4.55 14.70 -2.26
N LEU A 120 3.52 15.00 -1.47
CA LEU A 120 2.61 13.98 -0.96
C LEU A 120 1.77 13.38 -2.09
N GLN A 121 1.26 14.20 -3.00
CA GLN A 121 0.54 13.76 -4.20
C GLN A 121 1.44 12.88 -5.08
N GLU A 122 2.62 13.37 -5.47
CA GLU A 122 3.57 12.61 -6.32
C GLU A 122 3.91 11.25 -5.73
N LYS A 123 4.04 11.18 -4.40
CA LYS A 123 4.32 9.96 -3.67
C LYS A 123 3.13 9.00 -3.65
N ILE A 124 1.92 9.50 -3.48
CA ILE A 124 0.70 8.68 -3.56
C ILE A 124 0.54 8.14 -4.98
N ASP A 125 0.74 8.98 -6.00
CA ASP A 125 0.63 8.60 -7.41
C ASP A 125 1.66 7.52 -7.82
N ASP A 126 2.93 7.64 -7.40
CA ASP A 126 3.94 6.59 -7.64
C ASP A 126 3.54 5.26 -6.99
N LEU A 127 3.03 5.30 -5.76
CA LEU A 127 2.59 4.09 -5.05
C LEU A 127 1.36 3.47 -5.71
N GLN A 128 0.39 4.27 -6.14
CA GLN A 128 -0.77 3.82 -6.90
C GLN A 128 -0.37 3.17 -8.24
N GLY A 129 0.58 3.77 -8.95
CA GLY A 129 1.16 3.21 -10.17
C GLY A 129 1.78 1.82 -9.96
N ARG A 130 2.19 1.50 -8.73
CA ARG A 130 2.78 0.22 -8.32
C ARG A 130 1.78 -0.76 -7.70
N GLY A 131 0.49 -0.43 -7.72
CA GLY A 131 -0.58 -1.30 -7.23
C GLY A 131 -0.99 -1.04 -5.77
N ALA A 132 -0.61 0.09 -5.17
CA ALA A 132 -1.16 0.49 -3.88
C ALA A 132 -2.59 1.01 -4.03
N GLU A 133 -3.52 0.37 -3.33
CA GLU A 133 -4.95 0.73 -3.34
C GLU A 133 -5.45 1.11 -1.94
N GLU A 134 -4.77 0.68 -0.88
CA GLU A 134 -5.12 0.98 0.50
C GLU A 134 -3.99 1.75 1.18
N PHE A 135 -4.33 2.90 1.76
CA PHE A 135 -3.39 3.75 2.46
C PHE A 135 -3.89 4.06 3.88
N HIS A 136 -3.00 3.95 4.86
CA HIS A 136 -3.24 4.37 6.22
C HIS A 136 -2.37 5.57 6.54
N PHE A 137 -2.98 6.70 6.86
CA PHE A 137 -2.29 7.94 7.16
C PHE A 137 -2.18 8.15 8.65
N THR A 138 -0.96 8.39 9.12
CA THR A 138 -0.65 8.54 10.54
C THR A 138 -0.03 9.90 10.83
N GLU A 139 -0.11 10.32 12.10
CA GLU A 139 0.55 11.52 12.63
C GLU A 139 0.09 12.85 11.99
N LEU A 140 -1.17 12.90 11.56
CA LEU A 140 -1.78 14.05 10.90
C LEU A 140 -1.81 15.32 11.78
N ARG A 141 -1.97 15.16 13.09
CA ARG A 141 -1.91 16.29 14.02
C ARG A 141 -0.50 16.88 14.09
N GLU A 142 0.52 16.03 14.11
CA GLU A 142 1.90 16.47 14.24
C GLU A 142 2.39 17.14 12.95
N SER A 143 1.92 16.70 11.78
CA SER A 143 2.26 17.36 10.51
C SER A 143 1.83 18.83 10.46
N ALA A 144 0.63 19.16 10.95
CA ALA A 144 0.15 20.54 10.99
C ALA A 144 1.03 21.46 11.85
N ARG A 145 1.57 20.93 12.96
CA ARG A 145 2.54 21.67 13.80
C ARG A 145 3.87 21.86 13.09
N ILE A 146 4.36 20.82 12.42
CA ILE A 146 5.64 20.86 11.68
C ILE A 146 5.56 21.89 10.55
N LEU A 147 4.51 21.87 9.73
CA LEU A 147 4.35 22.79 8.61
C LEU A 147 4.33 24.25 9.06
N LEU A 148 3.68 24.55 10.19
CA LEU A 148 3.63 25.89 10.77
C LEU A 148 4.84 26.25 11.64
N GLY A 149 5.76 25.32 11.89
CA GLY A 149 6.87 25.50 12.85
C GLY A 149 6.38 25.78 14.29
N ALA A 150 5.18 25.33 14.64
CA ALA A 150 4.51 25.68 15.88
C ALA A 150 4.89 24.76 17.05
N VAL A 151 5.43 25.35 18.13
CA VAL A 151 5.78 24.61 19.35
C VAL A 151 4.55 24.16 20.13
N LYS A 152 3.44 24.90 20.06
CA LYS A 152 2.16 24.56 20.69
C LYS A 152 1.05 24.51 19.64
N TRP A 153 -0.04 23.82 19.96
CA TRP A 153 -1.21 23.80 19.11
C TRP A 153 -1.89 25.18 19.08
N THR A 154 -2.07 25.75 17.90
CA THR A 154 -2.71 27.06 17.68
C THR A 154 -3.97 26.93 16.81
N PRO A 155 -4.82 27.97 16.71
CA PRO A 155 -5.93 27.98 15.76
C PRO A 155 -5.47 27.76 14.30
N ASP A 156 -4.29 28.24 13.92
CA ASP A 156 -3.73 28.00 12.59
C ASP A 156 -3.41 26.51 12.36
N CYS A 157 -2.98 25.79 13.41
CA CYS A 157 -2.81 24.33 13.33
C CYS A 157 -4.13 23.62 13.01
N ASN A 158 -5.27 24.11 13.53
CA ASN A 158 -6.57 23.55 13.16
C ASN A 158 -6.87 23.77 11.67
N ARG A 159 -6.58 24.96 11.14
CA ARG A 159 -6.77 25.27 9.71
C ARG A 159 -5.98 24.30 8.84
N ILE A 160 -4.67 24.18 9.08
CA ILE A 160 -3.80 23.27 8.31
C ILE A 160 -4.24 21.82 8.46
N HIS A 161 -4.58 21.39 9.67
CA HIS A 161 -5.06 20.03 9.89
C HIS A 161 -6.33 19.72 9.06
N GLN A 162 -7.28 20.65 9.00
CA GLN A 162 -8.49 20.50 8.19
C GLN A 162 -8.19 20.53 6.68
N GLU A 163 -7.24 21.37 6.24
CA GLU A 163 -6.81 21.39 4.84
C GLU A 163 -6.15 20.07 4.41
N ILE A 164 -5.30 19.48 5.26
CA ILE A 164 -4.70 18.18 4.97
C ILE A 164 -5.78 17.09 4.94
N LEU A 165 -6.76 17.11 5.86
CA LEU A 165 -7.89 16.18 5.82
C LEU A 165 -8.67 16.30 4.51
N ALA A 166 -9.03 17.53 4.11
CA ALA A 166 -9.76 17.79 2.89
C ALA A 166 -8.98 17.30 1.66
N PHE A 167 -7.67 17.55 1.63
CA PHE A 167 -6.78 17.05 0.58
C PHE A 167 -6.77 15.52 0.50
N LEU A 168 -6.62 14.81 1.62
CA LEU A 168 -6.64 13.35 1.64
C LEU A 168 -8.01 12.80 1.22
N GLN A 169 -9.09 13.44 1.64
CA GLN A 169 -10.45 13.06 1.23
C GLN A 169 -10.72 13.29 -0.25
N ASP A 170 -10.13 14.33 -0.85
CA ASP A 170 -10.21 14.57 -2.29
C ASP A 170 -9.53 13.43 -3.06
N ILE A 171 -8.32 13.03 -2.63
CA ILE A 171 -7.60 11.88 -3.22
C ILE A 171 -8.44 10.59 -3.16
N ALA A 172 -9.14 10.33 -2.05
CA ALA A 172 -10.02 9.16 -1.94
C ALA A 172 -11.17 9.15 -2.96
N GLN A 173 -11.64 10.35 -3.34
CA GLN A 173 -12.79 10.52 -4.24
C GLN A 173 -12.39 10.56 -5.72
N GLN A 174 -11.09 10.70 -6.01
CA GLN A 174 -10.61 10.74 -7.39
C GLN A 174 -10.89 9.39 -8.09
N PRO A 175 -11.47 9.41 -9.30
CA PRO A 175 -11.77 8.20 -10.04
C PRO A 175 -10.47 7.54 -10.50
N VAL A 176 -10.10 6.43 -9.86
CA VAL A 176 -8.95 5.64 -10.31
C VAL A 176 -9.31 4.90 -11.59
N PRO A 177 -8.50 4.99 -12.66
CA PRO A 177 -8.72 4.20 -13.86
C PRO A 177 -8.54 2.71 -13.54
N GLU A 178 -9.52 1.90 -13.98
CA GLU A 178 -9.63 0.45 -13.80
C GLU A 178 -9.95 -0.04 -12.38
N ASN A 179 -11.22 -0.20 -12.01
CA ASN A 179 -11.70 -1.14 -10.98
C ASN A 179 -11.00 -1.11 -9.59
N ARG A 180 -10.32 -0.01 -9.25
CA ARG A 180 -9.58 0.20 -8.01
C ARG A 180 -10.36 1.15 -7.11
N LYS A 181 -10.76 0.69 -5.93
CA LYS A 181 -11.31 1.56 -4.88
C LYS A 181 -10.16 1.93 -3.95
N ILE A 182 -9.88 3.22 -3.82
CA ILE A 182 -8.92 3.69 -2.83
C ILE A 182 -9.58 3.60 -1.45
N GLN A 183 -8.94 2.91 -0.52
CA GLN A 183 -9.34 2.91 0.87
C GLN A 183 -8.36 3.74 1.68
N LEU A 184 -8.87 4.78 2.35
CA LEU A 184 -8.09 5.62 3.23
C LEU A 184 -8.53 5.43 4.67
N THR A 185 -7.58 5.13 5.55
CA THR A 185 -7.78 5.17 6.99
C THR A 185 -6.94 6.29 7.56
N ILE A 186 -7.55 7.15 8.38
CA ILE A 186 -6.89 8.29 9.00
C ILE A 186 -6.96 8.09 10.51
N ASP A 187 -5.80 8.09 11.17
CA ASP A 187 -5.74 8.14 12.63
C ASP A 187 -6.15 9.55 13.10
N LEU A 188 -7.34 9.62 13.71
CA LEU A 188 -7.91 10.85 14.30
C LEU A 188 -7.33 11.15 15.69
#